data_AF-A0A923K0X2-F1
#
_entry.id   AF-A0A923K0X2-F1
#
_cell.length_a   1.000
_cell.length_b   1.000
_cell.length_c   1.000
_cell.angle_alpha   90.00
_cell.angle_beta   90.00
_cell.angle_gamma   90.00
#
_symmetry.space_group_name_H-M   'P 1'
#
loop_
_entity.id
_entity.type
_entity.pdbx_description
1 polymer ?
#
loop_
_entity_poly.entity_id
_entity_poly.type
_entity_poly.pdbx_seq_one_letter_code
_entity_poly.pdbx_strand_id
1 'polypeptide(L)'
;MYPVMNSAGKANGVVFALALAAMFVYSLPPVLSFARAQTDSWNLFVDGKLLRKFEQVYDKRLFLREPSQRLWADAQFQLFGEGTKGVVLGKDGWLYTNQEYRVPNDLDASLASQLEQIVKVQRQLAEHGKHLVLLPLPMKLDIYASHAAHAFDPRVHSLYDRFVADLQLRRLDVVPLRDAYLRNLAGPRLFLKSDTHWSPDGARLSAYELARQRPQLLGDQVYVSRKAGDKTVKGDLMNYLQFDHARLAPQFGANPIELYETLQADQDSDALFAEQTQSLLLVGTSYSKIDDWNFVGFLKEALNRDLLSIAVEARGPFEAMNQFLAGDQLQNPQIDTVVWEFPLRTLLAHRPGALARSAQPGHF
;
A
#
# COMPACT_ATOMS: atom_id res chain seq x y z
N MET A 1 -18.82 -1.09 37.59
CA MET A 1 -17.90 -1.81 38.49
C MET A 1 -17.36 -2.99 37.67
N TYR A 2 -16.15 -2.88 37.13
CA TYR A 2 -15.53 -3.94 36.32
C TYR A 2 -15.18 -5.13 37.22
N PRO A 3 -15.32 -6.39 36.77
CA PRO A 3 -14.80 -7.52 37.51
C PRO A 3 -13.28 -7.42 37.53
N VAL A 4 -12.73 -7.05 38.69
CA VAL A 4 -11.30 -7.14 38.95
C VAL A 4 -10.96 -8.63 38.97
N MET A 5 -10.07 -9.08 38.09
CA MET A 5 -9.60 -10.46 38.08
C MET A 5 -9.02 -10.79 39.45
N ASN A 6 -9.73 -11.61 40.23
CA ASN A 6 -9.20 -12.21 41.45
C ASN A 6 -7.96 -13.02 41.08
N SER A 7 -6.87 -12.74 41.80
CA SER A 7 -5.54 -13.40 41.77
C SER A 7 -5.39 -14.56 40.78
N ALA A 8 -4.45 -14.45 39.84
CA ALA A 8 -3.99 -15.59 39.04
C ALA A 8 -3.78 -16.81 39.97
N GLY A 9 -4.56 -17.87 39.78
CA GLY A 9 -4.54 -19.02 40.67
C GLY A 9 -3.13 -19.60 40.77
N LYS A 10 -2.71 -20.04 41.97
CA LYS A 10 -1.39 -20.65 42.20
C LYS A 10 -1.05 -21.75 41.17
N ALA A 11 -2.06 -22.45 40.65
CA ALA A 11 -1.95 -23.39 39.56
C ALA A 11 -1.39 -22.79 38.26
N ASN A 12 -1.84 -21.60 37.85
CA ASN A 12 -1.32 -20.90 36.67
C ASN A 12 0.14 -20.46 36.87
N GLY A 13 0.50 -20.06 38.10
CA GLY A 13 1.89 -19.76 38.45
C GLY A 13 2.81 -20.99 38.39
N VAL A 14 2.31 -22.15 38.84
CA VAL A 14 3.04 -23.43 38.75
C VAL A 14 3.19 -23.88 37.30
N VAL A 15 2.13 -23.79 36.49
CA VAL A 15 2.18 -24.12 35.05
C VAL A 15 3.18 -23.20 34.32
N PHE A 16 3.18 -21.90 34.63
CA PHE A 16 4.14 -20.96 34.07
C PHE A 16 5.59 -21.29 34.48
N ALA A 17 5.83 -21.61 35.76
CA ALA A 17 7.14 -22.02 36.23
C ALA A 17 7.63 -23.33 35.58
N LEU A 18 6.74 -24.31 35.40
CA LEU A 18 7.05 -25.56 34.70
C LEU A 18 7.35 -25.34 33.22
N ALA A 19 6.62 -24.45 32.55
CA ALA A 19 6.90 -24.07 31.17
C ALA A 19 8.27 -23.39 31.04
N LEU A 20 8.60 -22.46 31.95
CA LEU A 20 9.93 -21.82 32.00
C LEU A 20 11.05 -22.82 32.27
N ALA A 21 10.85 -23.77 33.19
CA ALA A 21 11.82 -24.82 33.47
C ALA A 21 12.03 -25.76 32.27
N ALA A 22 10.94 -26.15 31.59
CA ALA A 22 11.01 -26.96 30.38
C ALA A 22 11.73 -26.22 29.24
N MET A 23 11.44 -24.93 29.04
CA MET A 23 12.15 -24.09 28.07
C MET A 23 13.63 -23.93 28.41
N PHE A 24 13.97 -23.77 29.69
CA PHE A 24 15.35 -23.69 30.15
C PHE A 24 16.10 -24.99 29.87
N VAL A 25 15.54 -26.14 30.26
CA VAL A 25 16.16 -27.46 30.00
C VAL A 25 16.30 -27.72 28.50
N TYR A 26 15.30 -27.35 27.70
CA TYR A 26 15.35 -27.47 26.23
C TYR A 26 16.42 -26.57 25.60
N SER A 27 16.73 -25.42 26.23
CA SER A 27 17.76 -24.49 25.75
C SER A 27 19.20 -24.93 26.06
N LEU A 28 19.40 -25.88 26.98
CA LEU A 28 20.73 -26.31 27.41
C LEU A 28 21.58 -26.98 26.30
N PRO A 29 21.06 -27.91 25.47
CA PRO A 29 21.87 -28.56 24.45
C PRO A 29 22.41 -27.60 23.37
N PRO A 30 21.62 -26.66 22.81
CA PRO A 30 22.14 -25.61 21.93
C PRO A 30 23.21 -24.73 22.59
N VAL A 31 22.96 -24.27 23.82
CA VAL A 31 23.91 -23.44 24.60
C VAL A 31 25.23 -24.18 24.84
N LEU A 32 25.16 -25.43 25.28
CA LEU A 32 26.33 -26.27 25.54
C LEU A 32 27.08 -26.63 24.25
N SER A 33 26.37 -26.85 23.15
CA SER A 33 26.99 -27.10 21.83
C SER A 33 27.72 -25.86 21.30
N PHE A 34 27.14 -24.67 21.50
CA PHE A 34 27.76 -23.40 21.14
C PHE A 34 28.98 -23.10 22.01
N ALA A 35 28.87 -23.29 23.33
CA ALA A 35 29.97 -23.09 24.27
C ALA A 35 31.16 -24.03 24.02
N ARG A 36 30.91 -25.26 23.54
CA ARG A 36 31.97 -26.23 23.18
C ARG A 36 32.61 -25.96 21.82
N ALA A 37 31.92 -25.30 20.90
CA ALA A 37 32.41 -25.02 19.54
C ALA A 37 33.23 -23.73 19.45
N GLN A 38 33.22 -22.89 20.48
CA GLN A 38 33.89 -21.59 20.48
C GLN A 38 35.15 -21.64 21.37
N THR A 39 36.33 -21.60 20.77
CA THR A 39 37.63 -21.59 21.47
C THR A 39 38.12 -20.20 21.86
N ASP A 40 37.45 -19.13 21.41
CA ASP A 40 37.81 -17.72 21.67
C ASP A 40 36.59 -16.90 22.17
N SER A 41 36.00 -17.37 23.27
CA SER A 41 34.76 -16.86 23.86
C SER A 41 34.85 -15.39 24.29
N TRP A 42 36.04 -14.92 24.66
CA TRP A 42 36.27 -13.59 25.24
C TRP A 42 36.22 -12.47 24.19
N ASN A 43 36.87 -12.65 23.03
CA ASN A 43 36.88 -11.64 21.95
C ASN A 43 35.51 -11.51 21.26
N LEU A 44 34.74 -12.60 21.14
CA LEU A 44 33.43 -12.57 20.51
C LEU A 44 32.34 -11.94 21.39
N PHE A 45 32.47 -12.06 22.72
CA PHE A 45 31.52 -11.48 23.69
C PHE A 45 31.57 -9.95 23.70
N VAL A 46 32.77 -9.37 23.63
CA VAL A 46 32.99 -7.90 23.57
C VAL A 46 32.50 -7.29 22.25
N ASP A 47 32.54 -8.06 21.17
CA ASP A 47 32.19 -7.60 19.81
C ASP A 47 30.68 -7.62 19.48
N GLY A 48 29.82 -8.08 20.40
CA GLY A 48 28.36 -8.22 20.17
C GLY A 48 27.97 -9.27 19.11
N LYS A 49 28.94 -9.84 18.39
CA LYS A 49 28.76 -10.88 17.36
C LYS A 49 28.43 -12.24 17.96
N LEU A 50 28.83 -12.50 19.22
CA LEU A 50 28.47 -13.73 19.94
C LEU A 50 26.96 -13.80 20.17
N LEU A 51 26.35 -12.68 20.60
CA LEU A 51 24.91 -12.59 20.84
C LEU A 51 24.11 -12.79 19.54
N ARG A 52 24.57 -12.20 18.43
CA ARG A 52 23.92 -12.33 17.12
C ARG A 52 24.01 -13.75 16.54
N LYS A 53 25.14 -14.44 16.75
CA LYS A 53 25.28 -15.87 16.38
C LYS A 53 24.45 -16.78 17.28
N PHE A 54 24.37 -16.46 18.57
CA PHE A 54 23.54 -17.17 19.53
C PHE A 54 22.05 -17.04 19.19
N GLU A 55 21.57 -15.81 18.91
CA GLU A 55 20.21 -15.54 18.42
C GLU A 55 19.91 -16.36 17.15
N GLN A 56 20.79 -16.36 16.15
CA GLN A 56 20.56 -17.10 14.90
C GLN A 56 20.45 -18.63 15.09
N VAL A 57 21.17 -19.21 16.05
CA VAL A 57 21.12 -20.65 16.35
C VAL A 57 19.90 -20.98 17.21
N TYR A 58 19.56 -20.12 18.16
CA TYR A 58 18.40 -20.26 19.04
C TYR A 58 17.08 -20.09 18.27
N ASP A 59 17.00 -19.07 17.41
CA ASP A 59 15.85 -18.75 16.57
C ASP A 59 15.48 -19.85 15.56
N LYS A 60 16.49 -20.61 15.10
CA LYS A 60 16.31 -21.70 14.13
C LYS A 60 15.91 -23.04 14.75
N ARG A 61 16.07 -23.23 16.06
CA ARG A 61 15.88 -24.53 16.73
C ARG A 61 14.68 -24.61 17.68
N LEU A 62 14.01 -23.50 17.97
CA LEU A 62 12.78 -23.50 18.78
C LEU A 62 11.55 -23.91 17.97
N PHE A 63 11.20 -25.20 18.01
CA PHE A 63 9.96 -25.73 17.41
C PHE A 63 8.67 -25.08 17.97
N LEU A 64 8.75 -24.49 19.17
CA LEU A 64 7.63 -23.80 19.83
C LEU A 64 7.50 -22.32 19.45
N ARG A 65 8.39 -21.77 18.64
CA ARG A 65 8.40 -20.33 18.32
C ARG A 65 7.12 -19.91 17.61
N GLU A 66 6.82 -20.53 16.47
CA GLU A 66 5.62 -20.19 15.69
C GLU A 66 4.32 -20.46 16.46
N PRO A 67 4.12 -21.63 17.11
CA PRO A 67 2.94 -21.86 17.95
C PRO A 67 2.79 -20.83 19.09
N SER A 68 3.89 -20.46 19.77
CA SER A 68 3.84 -19.48 20.86
C SER A 68 3.57 -18.06 20.36
N GLN A 69 4.14 -17.68 19.22
CA GLN A 69 3.87 -16.37 18.59
C GLN A 69 2.41 -16.26 18.15
N ARG A 70 1.85 -17.32 17.56
CA ARG A 70 0.42 -17.38 17.19
C ARG A 70 -0.48 -17.35 18.43
N LEU A 71 -0.19 -18.16 19.44
CA LEU A 71 -0.96 -18.15 20.70
C LEU A 71 -0.90 -16.79 21.42
N TRP A 72 0.26 -16.13 21.40
CA TRP A 72 0.40 -14.79 21.95
C TRP A 72 -0.36 -13.74 21.13
N ALA A 73 -0.29 -13.80 19.80
CA ALA A 73 -1.05 -12.92 18.92
C ALA A 73 -2.58 -13.13 19.06
N ASP A 74 -3.03 -14.38 19.17
CA ASP A 74 -4.43 -14.75 19.47
C ASP A 74 -4.88 -14.14 20.80
N ALA A 75 -4.05 -14.27 21.85
CA ALA A 75 -4.35 -13.70 23.16
C ALA A 75 -4.38 -12.15 23.13
N GLN A 76 -3.43 -11.51 22.43
CA GLN A 76 -3.42 -10.06 22.25
C GLN A 76 -4.66 -9.57 21.49
N PHE A 77 -5.05 -10.26 20.41
CA PHE A 77 -6.27 -9.92 19.67
C PHE A 77 -7.52 -10.08 20.55
N GLN A 78 -7.65 -11.16 21.30
CA GLN A 78 -8.81 -11.37 22.20
C GLN A 78 -8.89 -10.35 23.33
N LEU A 79 -7.75 -9.89 23.86
CA LEU A 79 -7.71 -8.95 24.99
C LEU A 79 -7.82 -7.48 24.56
N PHE A 80 -7.27 -7.11 23.40
CA PHE A 80 -7.10 -5.70 22.99
C PHE A 80 -7.76 -5.36 21.66
N GLY A 81 -8.21 -6.33 20.86
CA GLY A 81 -8.78 -6.08 19.53
C GLY A 81 -7.78 -5.50 18.54
N GLU A 82 -6.48 -5.70 18.76
CA GLU A 82 -5.40 -5.17 17.93
C GLU A 82 -4.95 -6.17 16.87
N GLY A 83 -4.73 -5.68 15.65
CA GLY A 83 -3.97 -6.40 14.62
C GLY A 83 -2.47 -6.25 14.87
N THR A 84 -1.62 -6.90 14.06
CA THR A 84 -0.17 -6.74 14.24
C THR A 84 0.39 -5.54 13.47
N LYS A 85 1.71 -5.29 13.63
CA LYS A 85 2.41 -4.15 13.03
C LYS A 85 2.15 -4.07 11.52
N GLY A 86 1.31 -3.12 11.09
CA GLY A 86 1.03 -2.85 9.67
C GLY A 86 -0.46 -2.65 9.36
N VAL A 87 -1.34 -3.17 10.20
CA VAL A 87 -2.80 -3.13 10.01
C VAL A 87 -3.53 -2.60 11.23
N VAL A 88 -4.61 -1.87 11.01
CA VAL A 88 -5.58 -1.44 12.03
C VAL A 88 -6.91 -2.11 11.73
N LEU A 89 -7.48 -2.76 12.75
CA LEU A 89 -8.76 -3.44 12.62
C LEU A 89 -9.90 -2.42 12.68
N GLY A 90 -10.82 -2.53 11.72
CA GLY A 90 -12.07 -1.79 11.65
C GLY A 90 -13.28 -2.66 11.98
N LYS A 91 -14.46 -2.10 11.78
CA LYS A 91 -15.76 -2.76 11.92
C LYS A 91 -16.08 -3.57 10.66
N ASP A 92 -16.99 -4.53 10.74
CA ASP A 92 -17.59 -5.22 9.58
C ASP A 92 -16.61 -5.83 8.58
N GLY A 93 -15.45 -6.31 9.06
CA GLY A 93 -14.41 -6.92 8.24
C GLY A 93 -13.47 -5.93 7.54
N TRP A 94 -13.57 -4.63 7.83
CA TRP A 94 -12.67 -3.63 7.30
C TRP A 94 -11.30 -3.66 7.99
N LEU A 95 -10.24 -3.67 7.19
CA LEU A 95 -8.86 -3.48 7.62
C LEU A 95 -8.34 -2.18 7.03
N TYR A 96 -7.51 -1.47 7.77
CA TYR A 96 -6.82 -0.28 7.27
C TYR A 96 -5.31 -0.44 7.40
N THR A 97 -4.55 0.16 6.50
CA THR A 97 -3.11 0.27 6.72
C THR A 97 -2.86 1.20 7.91
N ASN A 98 -1.90 0.84 8.75
CA ASN A 98 -1.49 1.72 9.84
C ASN A 98 -0.84 3.03 9.36
N GLN A 99 -0.41 3.11 8.09
CA GLN A 99 0.17 4.32 7.50
C GLN A 99 -0.85 5.47 7.50
N GLU A 100 -2.12 5.17 7.25
CA GLU A 100 -3.20 6.18 7.22
C GLU A 100 -3.55 6.70 8.63
N TYR A 101 -3.14 6.00 9.69
CA TYR A 101 -3.32 6.42 11.09
C TYR A 101 -2.10 7.19 11.65
N ARG A 102 -0.96 7.17 10.94
CA ARG A 102 0.31 7.72 11.41
C ARG A 102 0.55 9.09 10.81
N VAL A 103 -0.14 10.10 11.33
CA VAL A 103 0.07 11.47 10.90
C VAL A 103 1.35 12.04 11.54
N PRO A 104 2.35 12.50 10.75
CA PRO A 104 3.54 13.14 11.29
C PRO A 104 3.21 14.37 12.14
N ASN A 105 4.05 14.62 13.15
CA ASN A 105 3.97 15.86 13.93
C ASN A 105 4.31 17.07 13.04
N ASP A 106 5.27 16.90 12.13
CA ASP A 106 5.73 17.87 11.14
C ASP A 106 5.01 17.74 9.79
N LEU A 107 3.72 17.38 9.81
CA LEU A 107 2.90 17.17 8.60
C LEU A 107 3.02 18.31 7.59
N ASP A 108 2.97 19.56 8.03
CA ASP A 108 3.01 20.71 7.12
C ASP A 108 4.37 20.83 6.43
N ALA A 109 5.48 20.52 7.11
CA ALA A 109 6.81 20.50 6.50
C ALA A 109 6.97 19.32 5.53
N SER A 110 6.45 18.13 5.89
CA SER A 110 6.45 16.97 5.00
C SER A 110 5.63 17.22 3.73
N LEU A 111 4.45 17.82 3.89
CA LEU A 111 3.56 18.22 2.81
C LEU A 111 4.25 19.23 1.88
N ALA A 112 4.84 20.29 2.45
CA ALA A 112 5.58 21.30 1.69
C ALA A 112 6.72 20.66 0.86
N SER A 113 7.51 19.78 1.46
CA SER A 113 8.61 19.09 0.77
C SER A 113 8.11 18.21 -0.38
N GLN A 114 7.02 17.46 -0.20
CA GLN A 114 6.45 16.63 -1.27
C GLN A 114 5.83 17.48 -2.39
N LEU A 115 5.16 18.60 -2.05
CA LEU A 115 4.67 19.56 -3.04
C LEU A 115 5.80 20.14 -3.90
N GLU A 116 6.93 20.50 -3.28
CA GLU A 116 8.10 20.97 -4.02
C GLU A 116 8.66 19.91 -4.97
N GLN A 117 8.69 18.64 -4.54
CA GLN A 117 9.10 17.54 -5.42
C GLN A 117 8.16 17.35 -6.61
N ILE A 118 6.84 17.44 -6.39
CA ILE A 118 5.84 17.36 -7.47
C ILE A 118 6.02 18.53 -8.45
N VAL A 119 6.22 19.75 -7.95
CA VAL A 119 6.51 20.93 -8.79
C VAL A 119 7.79 20.73 -9.60
N LYS A 120 8.83 20.12 -9.02
CA LYS A 120 10.07 19.81 -9.75
C LYS A 120 9.83 18.81 -10.88
N VAL A 121 9.07 17.75 -10.62
CA VAL A 121 8.66 16.77 -11.64
C VAL A 121 7.89 17.47 -12.77
N GLN A 122 6.91 18.31 -12.42
CA GLN A 122 6.12 19.04 -13.41
C GLN A 122 6.99 19.89 -14.34
N ARG A 123 7.98 20.63 -13.79
CA ARG A 123 8.90 21.42 -14.60
C ARG A 123 9.76 20.56 -15.52
N GLN A 124 10.30 19.46 -15.00
CA GLN A 124 11.12 18.55 -15.80
C GLN A 124 10.33 17.93 -16.95
N LEU A 125 9.06 17.60 -16.74
CA LEU A 125 8.16 17.14 -17.80
C LEU A 125 7.89 18.24 -18.83
N ALA A 126 7.61 19.46 -18.38
CA ALA A 126 7.35 20.61 -19.26
C ALA A 126 8.57 20.97 -20.13
N GLU A 127 9.79 20.87 -19.59
CA GLU A 127 11.04 21.04 -20.34
C GLU A 127 11.19 20.03 -21.49
N HIS A 128 10.54 18.87 -21.38
CA HIS A 128 10.48 17.81 -22.41
C HIS A 128 9.17 17.86 -23.23
N GLY A 129 8.44 18.98 -23.16
CA GLY A 129 7.19 19.16 -23.90
C GLY A 129 6.03 18.29 -23.40
N LYS A 130 6.10 17.78 -22.17
CA LYS A 130 5.07 16.92 -21.58
C LYS A 130 4.22 17.67 -20.56
N HIS A 131 2.91 17.55 -20.68
CA HIS A 131 1.93 18.04 -19.72
C HIS A 131 1.71 17.03 -18.59
N LEU A 132 1.72 17.49 -17.34
CA LEU A 132 1.46 16.63 -16.18
C LEU A 132 0.02 16.81 -15.71
N VAL A 133 -0.74 15.72 -15.64
CA VAL A 133 -2.06 15.64 -14.98
C VAL A 133 -1.92 14.80 -13.72
N LEU A 134 -2.02 15.42 -12.55
CA LEU A 134 -1.93 14.69 -11.29
C LEU A 134 -3.30 14.13 -10.88
N LEU A 135 -3.33 12.85 -10.52
CA LEU A 135 -4.53 12.11 -10.11
C LEU A 135 -4.40 11.67 -8.63
N PRO A 136 -4.66 12.55 -7.66
CA PRO A 136 -4.58 12.22 -6.24
C PRO A 136 -5.69 11.24 -5.84
N LEU A 137 -5.29 10.07 -5.35
CA LEU A 137 -6.20 9.06 -4.84
C LEU A 137 -6.46 9.25 -3.34
N PRO A 138 -7.73 9.36 -2.89
CA PRO A 138 -8.04 9.53 -1.47
C PRO A 138 -7.64 8.31 -0.64
N MET A 139 -7.43 8.52 0.65
CA MET A 139 -7.14 7.44 1.59
C MET A 139 -8.39 6.61 1.85
N LYS A 140 -8.21 5.30 2.03
CA LYS A 140 -9.32 4.41 2.37
C LYS A 140 -9.96 4.79 3.71
N LEU A 141 -9.13 5.18 4.68
CA LEU A 141 -9.57 5.68 5.99
C LEU A 141 -10.43 6.94 5.89
N ASP A 142 -10.17 7.82 4.93
CA ASP A 142 -10.94 9.04 4.70
C ASP A 142 -12.30 8.72 4.07
N ILE A 143 -12.32 7.89 3.01
CA ILE A 143 -13.56 7.51 2.31
C ILE A 143 -14.47 6.64 3.18
N TYR A 144 -13.92 5.64 3.86
CA TYR A 144 -14.68 4.66 4.66
C TYR A 144 -14.47 4.87 6.17
N ALA A 145 -14.42 6.13 6.62
CA ALA A 145 -14.21 6.49 8.04
C ALA A 145 -15.24 5.87 9.00
N SER A 146 -16.49 5.66 8.56
CA SER A 146 -17.55 5.07 9.39
C SER A 146 -17.26 3.64 9.85
N HIS A 147 -16.45 2.90 9.09
CA HIS A 147 -16.00 1.55 9.45
C HIS A 147 -14.71 1.54 10.28
N ALA A 148 -14.12 2.69 10.61
CA ALA A 148 -13.04 2.74 11.58
C ALA A 148 -13.54 2.34 12.98
N ALA A 149 -12.80 1.46 13.66
CA ALA A 149 -13.07 1.10 15.05
C ALA A 149 -12.28 1.99 16.04
N HIS A 150 -11.17 2.55 15.59
CA HIS A 150 -10.28 3.39 16.37
C HIS A 150 -10.38 4.85 15.92
N ALA A 151 -10.30 5.77 16.87
CA ALA A 151 -10.16 7.19 16.55
C ALA A 151 -8.85 7.41 15.77
N PHE A 152 -8.91 8.31 14.80
CA PHE A 152 -7.75 8.74 14.02
C PHE A 152 -7.62 10.25 14.06
N ASP A 153 -6.45 10.74 13.68
CA ASP A 153 -6.12 12.16 13.74
C ASP A 153 -7.10 12.98 12.87
N PRO A 154 -7.78 14.01 13.41
CA PRO A 154 -8.72 14.83 12.64
C PRO A 154 -8.10 15.48 11.39
N ARG A 155 -6.77 15.68 11.36
CA ARG A 155 -6.03 16.23 10.21
C ARG A 155 -6.14 15.34 8.96
N VAL A 156 -6.45 14.05 9.12
CA VAL A 156 -6.69 13.11 8.00
C VAL A 156 -7.83 13.60 7.10
N HIS A 157 -8.92 14.10 7.68
CA HIS A 157 -10.11 14.51 6.93
C HIS A 157 -9.87 15.70 6.00
N SER A 158 -9.03 16.65 6.42
CA SER A 158 -8.74 17.85 5.64
C SER A 158 -7.49 17.72 4.78
N LEU A 159 -6.72 16.64 4.91
CA LEU A 159 -5.44 16.49 4.20
C LEU A 159 -5.63 16.45 2.68
N TYR A 160 -6.65 15.74 2.20
CA TYR A 160 -6.90 15.63 0.76
C TYR A 160 -7.22 17.00 0.16
N ASP A 161 -8.19 17.71 0.75
CA ASP A 161 -8.64 19.01 0.24
C ASP A 161 -7.52 20.06 0.33
N ARG A 162 -6.72 20.05 1.42
CA ARG A 162 -5.53 20.90 1.54
C ARG A 162 -4.51 20.61 0.46
N PHE A 163 -4.18 19.34 0.22
CA PHE A 163 -3.22 18.95 -0.81
C PHE A 163 -3.67 19.38 -2.21
N VAL A 164 -4.94 19.14 -2.56
CA VAL A 164 -5.51 19.56 -3.84
C VAL A 164 -5.49 21.08 -3.99
N ALA A 165 -5.90 21.83 -2.96
CA ALA A 165 -5.87 23.28 -2.97
C ALA A 165 -4.44 23.82 -3.17
N ASP A 166 -3.47 23.24 -2.47
CA ASP A 166 -2.05 23.61 -2.58
C ASP A 166 -1.49 23.39 -3.99
N LEU A 167 -1.85 22.29 -4.63
CA LEU A 167 -1.45 22.00 -6.01
C LEU A 167 -2.10 22.96 -7.01
N GLN A 168 -3.38 23.27 -6.82
CA GLN A 168 -4.12 24.22 -7.67
C GLN A 168 -3.60 25.65 -7.52
N LEU A 169 -3.26 26.08 -6.30
CA LEU A 169 -2.58 27.37 -6.04
C LEU A 169 -1.26 27.49 -6.80
N ARG A 170 -0.55 26.37 -6.97
CA ARG A 170 0.70 26.28 -7.75
C ARG A 170 0.45 26.10 -9.25
N ARG A 171 -0.81 26.17 -9.71
CA ARG A 171 -1.26 26.01 -11.09
C ARG A 171 -0.92 24.65 -11.71
N LEU A 172 -0.81 23.60 -10.89
CA LEU A 172 -0.73 22.24 -11.43
C LEU A 172 -2.11 21.80 -11.91
N ASP A 173 -2.10 20.98 -12.97
CA ASP A 173 -3.30 20.33 -13.44
C ASP A 173 -3.59 19.10 -12.55
N VAL A 174 -4.73 19.13 -11.84
CA VAL A 174 -5.11 18.13 -10.84
C VAL A 174 -6.53 17.66 -11.06
N VAL A 175 -6.74 16.35 -11.01
CA VAL A 175 -8.05 15.70 -11.06
C VAL A 175 -8.39 15.13 -9.69
N PRO A 176 -9.10 15.89 -8.82
CA PRO A 176 -9.54 15.39 -7.53
C PRO A 176 -10.62 14.31 -7.69
N LEU A 177 -10.44 13.20 -6.98
CA LEU A 177 -11.32 12.02 -6.96
C LEU A 177 -12.20 11.91 -5.71
N ARG A 178 -11.80 12.56 -4.60
CA ARG A 178 -12.44 12.37 -3.28
C ARG A 178 -13.95 12.58 -3.30
N ASP A 179 -14.43 13.67 -3.88
CA ASP A 179 -15.86 13.96 -3.90
C ASP A 179 -16.65 12.92 -4.72
N ALA A 180 -16.07 12.41 -5.80
CA ALA A 180 -16.69 11.34 -6.58
C ALA A 180 -16.81 10.06 -5.75
N TYR A 181 -15.80 9.74 -4.95
CA TYR A 181 -15.83 8.60 -4.04
C TYR A 181 -16.88 8.77 -2.94
N LEU A 182 -16.93 9.94 -2.29
CA LEU A 182 -17.89 10.23 -1.22
C LEU A 182 -19.35 10.19 -1.70
N ARG A 183 -19.62 10.68 -2.91
CA ARG A 183 -20.97 10.61 -3.52
C ARG A 183 -21.41 9.18 -3.84
N ASN A 184 -20.48 8.24 -3.97
CA ASN A 184 -20.75 6.85 -4.36
C ASN A 184 -20.67 5.85 -3.19
N LEU A 185 -20.69 6.31 -1.94
CA LEU A 185 -20.62 5.42 -0.77
C LEU A 185 -21.80 4.43 -0.66
N ALA A 186 -22.95 4.76 -1.23
CA ALA A 186 -24.13 3.88 -1.28
C ALA A 186 -24.11 2.89 -2.46
N GLY A 187 -23.13 3.03 -3.38
CA GLY A 187 -22.98 2.18 -4.56
C GLY A 187 -22.07 0.97 -4.33
N PRO A 188 -21.44 0.43 -5.40
CA PRO A 188 -20.41 -0.59 -5.28
C PRO A 188 -19.28 -0.14 -4.36
N ARG A 189 -18.65 -1.09 -3.66
CA ARG A 189 -17.51 -0.77 -2.80
C ARG A 189 -16.36 -0.27 -3.66
N LEU A 190 -15.80 0.89 -3.34
CA LEU A 190 -14.71 1.53 -4.09
C LEU A 190 -13.31 1.14 -3.59
N PHE A 191 -13.23 0.60 -2.37
CA PHE A 191 -12.05 -0.02 -1.80
C PHE A 191 -12.37 -1.43 -1.34
N LEU A 192 -11.40 -2.32 -1.43
CA LEU A 192 -11.51 -3.66 -0.85
C LEU A 192 -11.46 -3.60 0.67
N LYS A 193 -12.17 -4.47 1.38
CA LYS A 193 -12.26 -4.41 2.85
C LYS A 193 -10.96 -4.78 3.51
N SER A 194 -10.32 -5.87 3.09
CA SER A 194 -9.11 -6.42 3.71
C SER A 194 -7.81 -6.11 2.94
N ASP A 195 -7.84 -5.12 2.05
CA ASP A 195 -6.71 -4.70 1.22
C ASP A 195 -6.56 -3.17 1.22
N THR A 196 -5.37 -2.63 0.93
CA THR A 196 -5.14 -1.19 0.78
C THR A 196 -5.73 -0.61 -0.50
N HIS A 197 -5.91 -1.41 -1.55
CA HIS A 197 -6.25 -0.96 -2.89
C HIS A 197 -7.74 -0.68 -3.09
N TRP A 198 -8.02 0.06 -4.15
CA TRP A 198 -9.36 0.23 -4.68
C TRP A 198 -9.92 -1.13 -5.13
N SER A 199 -11.23 -1.21 -5.26
CA SER A 199 -11.84 -2.28 -6.05
C SER A 199 -11.74 -1.95 -7.55
N PRO A 200 -12.07 -2.90 -8.44
CA PRO A 200 -12.30 -2.61 -9.85
C PRO A 200 -13.32 -1.46 -10.07
N ASP A 201 -14.37 -1.37 -9.24
CA ASP A 201 -15.33 -0.25 -9.32
C ASP A 201 -14.72 1.09 -8.94
N GLY A 202 -13.82 1.13 -7.94
CA GLY A 202 -13.07 2.33 -7.57
C GLY A 202 -12.11 2.78 -8.68
N ALA A 203 -11.40 1.82 -9.28
CA ALA A 203 -10.55 2.07 -10.43
C ALA A 203 -11.35 2.61 -11.62
N ARG A 204 -12.50 1.99 -11.93
CA ARG A 204 -13.42 2.43 -12.99
C ARG A 204 -13.93 3.85 -12.73
N LEU A 205 -14.44 4.12 -11.52
CA LEU A 205 -14.90 5.47 -11.15
C LEU A 205 -13.79 6.51 -11.34
N SER A 206 -12.55 6.19 -10.94
CA SER A 206 -11.40 7.09 -11.09
C SER A 206 -11.08 7.39 -12.56
N ALA A 207 -11.13 6.38 -13.43
CA ALA A 207 -10.89 6.56 -14.85
C ALA A 207 -11.96 7.44 -15.52
N TYR A 208 -13.23 7.19 -15.23
CA TYR A 208 -14.33 8.00 -15.75
C TYR A 208 -14.33 9.43 -15.18
N GLU A 209 -13.90 9.62 -13.93
CA GLU A 209 -13.78 10.95 -13.35
C GLU A 209 -12.64 11.76 -13.99
N LEU A 210 -11.52 11.12 -14.35
CA LEU A 210 -10.48 11.74 -15.17
C LEU A 210 -11.02 12.20 -16.53
N ALA A 211 -11.68 11.31 -17.27
CA ALA A 211 -12.26 11.63 -18.57
C ALA A 211 -13.30 12.78 -18.48
N ARG A 212 -14.16 12.74 -17.45
CA ARG A 212 -15.17 13.76 -17.20
C ARG A 212 -14.57 15.13 -16.91
N GLN A 213 -13.51 15.18 -16.10
CA GLN A 213 -12.87 16.44 -15.71
C GLN A 213 -11.88 16.96 -16.76
N ARG A 214 -11.37 16.10 -17.64
CA ARG A 214 -10.38 16.44 -18.67
C ARG A 214 -10.85 15.93 -20.04
N PRO A 215 -11.95 16.47 -20.59
CA PRO A 215 -12.50 16.03 -21.87
C PRO A 215 -11.53 16.23 -23.05
N GLN A 216 -10.53 17.11 -22.91
CA GLN A 216 -9.46 17.28 -23.91
C GLN A 216 -8.53 16.05 -24.03
N LEU A 217 -8.58 15.11 -23.10
CA LEU A 217 -7.81 13.85 -23.17
C LEU A 217 -8.56 12.74 -23.94
N LEU A 218 -9.82 12.98 -24.31
CA LEU A 218 -10.62 12.01 -25.06
C LEU A 218 -10.03 11.82 -26.47
N GLY A 219 -9.93 10.56 -26.89
CA GLY A 219 -9.64 10.15 -28.26
C GLY A 219 -10.90 9.73 -29.02
N ASP A 220 -10.68 9.08 -30.16
CA ASP A 220 -11.68 8.58 -31.10
C ASP A 220 -11.74 7.04 -31.17
N GLN A 221 -10.89 6.35 -30.40
CA GLN A 221 -10.80 4.90 -30.39
C GLN A 221 -11.71 4.30 -29.33
N VAL A 222 -12.73 3.56 -29.75
CA VAL A 222 -13.64 2.95 -28.79
C VAL A 222 -13.00 1.71 -28.16
N TYR A 223 -12.94 1.69 -26.84
CA TYR A 223 -12.59 0.51 -26.03
C TYR A 223 -13.79 0.08 -25.21
N VAL A 224 -13.90 -1.22 -24.92
CA VAL A 224 -15.02 -1.78 -24.16
C VAL A 224 -14.47 -2.70 -23.08
N SER A 225 -14.84 -2.43 -21.82
CA SER A 225 -14.52 -3.32 -20.70
C SER A 225 -15.65 -4.34 -20.49
N ARG A 226 -15.31 -5.63 -20.52
CA ARG A 226 -16.26 -6.73 -20.25
C ARG A 226 -15.84 -7.50 -19.01
N LYS A 227 -16.84 -7.98 -18.25
CA LYS A 227 -16.57 -8.89 -17.14
C LYS A 227 -15.97 -10.18 -17.71
N ALA A 228 -14.76 -10.51 -17.26
CA ALA A 228 -14.00 -11.68 -17.68
C ALA A 228 -14.11 -12.84 -16.68
N GLY A 229 -14.52 -12.56 -15.44
CA GLY A 229 -14.73 -13.59 -14.43
C GLY A 229 -14.92 -13.02 -13.02
N ASP A 230 -14.83 -13.91 -12.03
CA ASP A 230 -14.87 -13.58 -10.61
C ASP A 230 -13.64 -14.18 -9.91
N LYS A 231 -13.08 -13.45 -8.95
CA LYS A 231 -11.90 -13.87 -8.19
C LYS A 231 -12.09 -13.55 -6.72
N THR A 232 -11.60 -14.44 -5.85
CA THR A 232 -11.47 -14.15 -4.42
C THR A 232 -10.03 -13.77 -4.12
N VAL A 233 -9.79 -12.50 -3.81
CA VAL A 233 -8.46 -11.95 -3.56
C VAL A 233 -8.18 -11.90 -2.06
N LYS A 234 -7.12 -12.59 -1.64
CA LYS A 234 -6.54 -12.40 -0.29
C LYS A 234 -5.89 -11.02 -0.24
N GLY A 235 -6.48 -10.10 0.51
CA GLY A 235 -6.00 -8.72 0.58
C GLY A 235 -4.62 -8.59 1.24
N ASP A 236 -3.85 -7.59 0.82
CA ASP A 236 -2.50 -7.32 1.32
C ASP A 236 -2.45 -7.09 2.85
N LEU A 237 -3.48 -6.46 3.43
CA LEU A 237 -3.59 -6.18 4.86
C LEU A 237 -3.79 -7.45 5.68
N MET A 238 -4.32 -8.52 5.07
CA MET A 238 -4.45 -9.81 5.73
C MET A 238 -3.10 -10.44 6.08
N ASN A 239 -2.03 -10.07 5.36
CA ASN A 239 -0.68 -10.57 5.67
C ASN A 239 -0.13 -10.04 7.00
N TYR A 240 -0.77 -9.02 7.58
CA TYR A 240 -0.46 -8.49 8.91
C TYR A 240 -1.38 -9.03 10.01
N LEU A 241 -2.27 -9.98 9.70
CA LEU A 241 -3.02 -10.71 10.72
C LEU A 241 -2.20 -11.93 11.15
N GLN A 242 -1.54 -11.85 12.30
CA GLN A 242 -0.71 -12.94 12.85
C GLN A 242 -1.49 -13.90 13.75
N PHE A 243 -2.75 -13.58 14.06
CA PHE A 243 -3.66 -14.44 14.81
C PHE A 243 -4.47 -15.32 13.86
N ASP A 244 -5.06 -16.39 14.38
CA ASP A 244 -5.95 -17.29 13.65
C ASP A 244 -7.29 -16.61 13.34
N HIS A 245 -7.25 -15.69 12.38
CA HIS A 245 -8.41 -14.89 11.99
C HIS A 245 -9.54 -15.74 11.40
N ALA A 246 -9.24 -16.87 10.77
CA ALA A 246 -10.27 -17.76 10.24
C ALA A 246 -11.18 -18.30 11.36
N ARG A 247 -10.61 -18.60 12.53
CA ARG A 247 -11.35 -19.07 13.71
C ARG A 247 -11.88 -17.94 14.59
N LEU A 248 -11.05 -16.91 14.82
CA LEU A 248 -11.32 -15.88 15.83
C LEU A 248 -12.04 -14.64 15.28
N ALA A 249 -11.87 -14.35 14.00
CA ALA A 249 -12.44 -13.16 13.37
C ALA A 249 -12.70 -13.39 11.86
N PRO A 250 -13.58 -14.35 11.50
CA PRO A 250 -13.80 -14.74 10.11
C PRO A 250 -14.32 -13.59 9.23
N GLN A 251 -14.82 -12.50 9.84
CA GLN A 251 -15.19 -11.28 9.12
C GLN A 251 -14.02 -10.61 8.41
N PHE A 252 -12.77 -10.78 8.87
CA PHE A 252 -11.57 -10.29 8.20
C PHE A 252 -11.11 -11.29 7.14
N GLY A 253 -11.91 -11.42 6.09
CA GLY A 253 -11.72 -12.41 5.03
C GLY A 253 -11.20 -11.83 3.71
N ALA A 254 -10.99 -12.72 2.74
CA ALA A 254 -10.67 -12.36 1.37
C ALA A 254 -11.82 -11.59 0.70
N ASN A 255 -11.52 -10.82 -0.34
CA ASN A 255 -12.50 -9.99 -1.04
C ASN A 255 -12.92 -10.66 -2.35
N PRO A 256 -14.22 -10.91 -2.57
CA PRO A 256 -14.72 -11.24 -3.90
C PRO A 256 -14.65 -9.98 -4.78
N ILE A 257 -14.09 -10.13 -5.97
CA ILE A 257 -14.00 -9.08 -7.00
C ILE A 257 -14.45 -9.65 -8.35
N GLU A 258 -14.97 -8.77 -9.20
CA GLU A 258 -15.16 -9.06 -10.61
C GLU A 258 -13.89 -8.71 -11.37
N LEU A 259 -13.45 -9.60 -12.26
CA LEU A 259 -12.35 -9.33 -13.17
C LEU A 259 -12.89 -8.74 -14.46
N TYR A 260 -12.14 -7.80 -15.03
CA TYR A 260 -12.49 -7.13 -16.27
C TYR A 260 -11.37 -7.25 -17.28
N GLU A 261 -11.74 -7.41 -18.54
CA GLU A 261 -10.85 -7.33 -19.69
C GLU A 261 -11.32 -6.19 -20.58
N THR A 262 -10.39 -5.37 -21.05
CA THR A 262 -10.68 -4.23 -21.92
C THR A 262 -10.07 -4.46 -23.29
N LEU A 263 -10.91 -4.45 -24.31
CA LEU A 263 -10.52 -4.66 -25.70
C LEU A 263 -10.93 -3.45 -26.53
N GLN A 264 -10.13 -3.13 -27.55
CA GLN A 264 -10.54 -2.18 -28.58
C GLN A 264 -11.76 -2.75 -29.30
N ALA A 265 -12.80 -1.95 -29.53
CA ALA A 265 -13.94 -2.37 -30.33
C ALA A 265 -13.50 -2.58 -31.79
N ASP A 266 -13.99 -3.62 -32.44
CA ASP A 266 -13.67 -3.90 -33.86
C ASP A 266 -13.95 -2.67 -34.71
N GLN A 267 -12.90 -2.15 -35.34
CA GLN A 267 -12.98 -1.17 -36.42
C GLN A 267 -12.65 -1.88 -37.74
N ASP A 268 -13.13 -1.32 -38.87
CA ASP A 268 -12.85 -1.81 -40.23
C ASP A 268 -11.36 -2.12 -40.41
N SER A 269 -11.05 -3.11 -41.26
CA SER A 269 -9.68 -3.61 -41.48
C SER A 269 -8.66 -2.53 -41.86
N ASP A 270 -9.12 -1.39 -42.39
CA ASP A 270 -8.30 -0.24 -42.76
C ASP A 270 -7.81 0.57 -41.54
N ALA A 271 -8.49 0.49 -40.40
CA ALA A 271 -8.11 1.18 -39.16
C ALA A 271 -6.98 0.49 -38.38
N LEU A 272 -6.71 -0.79 -38.65
CA LEU A 272 -5.60 -1.56 -38.03
C LEU A 272 -4.22 -1.08 -38.49
N PHE A 273 -4.14 -0.35 -39.60
CA PHE A 273 -2.89 0.17 -40.17
C PHE A 273 -2.69 1.67 -39.95
N ALA A 274 -3.63 2.36 -39.28
CA ALA A 274 -3.44 3.75 -38.89
C ALA A 274 -2.35 3.82 -37.79
N GLU A 275 -1.37 4.72 -37.96
CA GLU A 275 -0.36 4.98 -36.91
C GLU A 275 -1.07 5.42 -35.62
N GLN A 276 -1.03 4.56 -34.61
CA GLN A 276 -1.57 4.86 -33.30
C GLN A 276 -0.63 5.84 -32.59
N THR A 277 -1.00 7.13 -32.58
CA THR A 277 -0.29 8.14 -31.80
C THR A 277 -0.68 8.02 -30.33
N GLN A 278 0.06 7.18 -29.61
CA GLN A 278 -0.05 7.05 -28.16
C GLN A 278 0.53 8.30 -27.49
N SER A 279 -0.32 9.32 -27.25
CA SER A 279 0.13 10.55 -26.59
C SER A 279 -0.05 10.62 -25.09
N LEU A 280 -0.67 9.59 -24.52
CA LEU A 280 -0.92 9.49 -23.09
C LEU A 280 -0.08 8.39 -22.44
N LEU A 281 0.59 8.74 -21.34
CA LEU A 281 1.27 7.79 -20.48
C LEU A 281 0.77 7.88 -19.04
N LEU A 282 0.42 6.74 -18.45
CA LEU A 282 0.11 6.60 -17.03
C LEU A 282 1.39 6.26 -16.27
N VAL A 283 1.73 7.06 -15.27
CA VAL A 283 2.69 6.70 -14.22
C VAL A 283 1.92 6.37 -12.96
N GLY A 284 2.22 5.25 -12.30
CA GLY A 284 1.50 4.89 -11.07
C GLY A 284 2.18 3.88 -10.18
N THR A 285 1.41 3.43 -9.19
CA THR A 285 1.85 2.47 -8.17
C THR A 285 1.21 1.09 -8.39
N SER A 286 1.15 0.26 -7.35
CA SER A 286 0.41 -1.00 -7.36
C SER A 286 -1.09 -0.84 -7.69
N TYR A 287 -1.66 0.35 -7.46
CA TYR A 287 -3.01 0.70 -7.93
C TYR A 287 -3.15 0.60 -9.46
N SER A 288 -2.13 1.01 -10.20
CA SER A 288 -2.09 0.96 -11.67
C SER A 288 -1.45 -0.30 -12.23
N LYS A 289 -0.59 -0.97 -11.44
CA LYS A 289 0.20 -2.13 -11.89
C LYS A 289 -0.54 -3.47 -11.80
N ILE A 290 -1.42 -3.63 -10.82
CA ILE A 290 -2.12 -4.91 -10.59
C ILE A 290 -3.31 -5.01 -11.55
N ASP A 291 -3.27 -6.04 -12.41
CA ASP A 291 -4.26 -6.25 -13.48
C ASP A 291 -5.66 -6.54 -12.95
N ASP A 292 -5.78 -7.14 -11.76
CA ASP A 292 -7.07 -7.44 -11.12
C ASP A 292 -7.95 -6.17 -10.95
N TRP A 293 -7.34 -4.98 -10.89
CA TRP A 293 -8.08 -3.70 -10.78
C TRP A 293 -8.55 -3.14 -12.13
N ASN A 294 -7.98 -3.62 -13.24
CA ASN A 294 -8.24 -3.16 -14.61
C ASN A 294 -8.20 -1.62 -14.81
N PHE A 295 -7.41 -0.89 -14.00
CA PHE A 295 -7.40 0.58 -14.06
C PHE A 295 -6.93 1.11 -15.43
N VAL A 296 -5.89 0.51 -16.00
CA VAL A 296 -5.40 0.83 -17.35
C VAL A 296 -6.50 0.60 -18.39
N GLY A 297 -7.21 -0.53 -18.31
CA GLY A 297 -8.32 -0.83 -19.20
C GLY A 297 -9.46 0.18 -19.09
N PHE A 298 -9.90 0.49 -17.87
CA PHE A 298 -10.94 1.50 -17.66
C PHE A 298 -10.53 2.90 -18.13
N LEU A 299 -9.24 3.26 -18.04
CA LEU A 299 -8.75 4.50 -18.63
C LEU A 299 -8.89 4.49 -20.15
N LYS A 300 -8.54 3.38 -20.83
CA LYS A 300 -8.71 3.27 -22.29
C LYS A 300 -10.17 3.40 -22.71
N GLU A 301 -11.06 2.73 -21.98
CA GLU A 301 -12.52 2.83 -22.18
C GLU A 301 -13.04 4.25 -21.92
N ALA A 302 -12.72 4.84 -20.76
CA ALA A 302 -13.23 6.16 -20.40
C ALA A 302 -12.70 7.27 -21.30
N LEU A 303 -11.45 7.15 -21.76
CA LEU A 303 -10.79 8.14 -22.60
C LEU A 303 -11.01 7.89 -24.09
N ASN A 304 -11.61 6.75 -24.49
CA ASN A 304 -11.68 6.31 -25.88
C ASN A 304 -10.31 6.43 -26.57
N ARG A 305 -9.26 5.92 -25.93
CA ARG A 305 -7.89 6.09 -26.40
C ARG A 305 -6.94 5.05 -25.82
N ASP A 306 -5.95 4.64 -26.61
CA ASP A 306 -4.84 3.86 -26.06
C ASP A 306 -3.91 4.70 -25.15
N LEU A 307 -3.21 4.03 -24.25
CA LEU A 307 -2.21 4.65 -23.38
C LEU A 307 -1.09 3.67 -22.99
N LEU A 308 0.10 4.22 -22.77
CA LEU A 308 1.23 3.51 -22.17
C LEU A 308 1.15 3.56 -20.64
N SER A 309 1.63 2.51 -19.96
CA SER A 309 1.62 2.47 -18.49
C SER A 309 3.00 2.09 -17.95
N ILE A 310 3.55 2.93 -17.06
CA ILE A 310 4.73 2.66 -16.26
C ILE A 310 4.30 2.70 -14.80
N ALA A 311 4.14 1.52 -14.21
CA ALA A 311 3.73 1.39 -12.82
C ALA A 311 4.61 0.41 -12.06
N VAL A 312 4.96 0.75 -10.81
CA VAL A 312 5.87 -0.02 -9.96
C VAL A 312 5.18 -0.37 -8.65
N GLU A 313 5.27 -1.63 -8.26
CA GLU A 313 4.79 -2.08 -6.95
C GLU A 313 5.72 -1.62 -5.81
N ALA A 314 5.13 -1.27 -4.68
CA ALA A 314 5.80 -1.20 -3.36
C ALA A 314 6.93 -0.16 -3.12
N ARG A 315 6.95 1.01 -3.77
CA ARG A 315 7.94 2.09 -3.45
C ARG A 315 7.40 3.53 -3.41
N GLY A 316 6.08 3.69 -3.55
CA GLY A 316 5.40 4.98 -3.61
C GLY A 316 5.41 5.62 -5.01
N PRO A 317 4.61 6.67 -5.22
CA PRO A 317 4.37 7.26 -6.54
C PRO A 317 5.60 7.93 -7.18
N PHE A 318 6.56 8.38 -6.38
CA PHE A 318 7.79 9.01 -6.88
C PHE A 318 8.75 8.01 -7.54
N GLU A 319 8.74 6.73 -7.15
CA GLU A 319 9.67 5.76 -7.74
C GLU A 319 9.37 5.52 -9.21
N ALA A 320 8.10 5.24 -9.55
CA ALA A 320 7.69 5.02 -10.94
C ALA A 320 7.92 6.29 -11.78
N MET A 321 7.69 7.46 -11.21
CA MET A 321 7.98 8.74 -11.87
C MET A 321 9.48 8.92 -12.12
N ASN A 322 10.34 8.62 -11.13
CA ASN A 322 11.78 8.70 -11.31
C ASN A 322 12.27 7.70 -12.37
N GLN A 323 11.71 6.49 -12.42
CA GLN A 323 12.03 5.52 -13.47
C GLN A 323 11.63 6.02 -14.86
N PHE A 324 10.44 6.62 -14.98
CA PHE A 324 10.00 7.24 -16.23
C PHE A 324 10.89 8.41 -16.64
N LEU A 325 11.20 9.32 -15.72
CA LEU A 325 12.07 10.48 -15.97
C LEU A 325 13.51 10.09 -16.33
N ALA A 326 13.96 8.90 -15.92
CA ALA A 326 15.28 8.36 -16.26
C ALA A 326 15.27 7.46 -17.50
N GLY A 327 14.10 7.12 -18.04
CA GLY A 327 13.94 6.18 -19.15
C GLY A 327 13.76 6.86 -20.51
N ASP A 328 13.90 6.07 -21.58
CA ASP A 328 13.85 6.56 -22.96
C ASP A 328 12.49 7.14 -23.36
N GLN A 329 11.41 6.72 -22.67
CA GLN A 329 10.05 7.22 -22.92
C GLN A 329 9.91 8.71 -22.60
N LEU A 330 10.79 9.30 -21.79
CA LEU A 330 10.82 10.76 -21.59
C LEU A 330 11.16 11.50 -22.90
N GLN A 331 11.96 10.90 -23.79
CA GLN A 331 12.33 11.51 -25.07
C GLN A 331 11.36 11.15 -26.20
N ASN A 332 10.38 10.28 -25.95
CA ASN A 332 9.39 9.90 -26.95
C ASN A 332 8.50 11.13 -27.28
N PRO A 333 8.54 11.66 -28.52
CA PRO A 333 7.78 12.84 -28.90
C PRO A 333 6.28 12.54 -29.11
N GLN A 334 5.91 11.26 -29.21
CA GLN A 334 4.50 10.88 -29.32
C GLN A 334 3.78 11.10 -27.98
N ILE A 335 4.47 10.96 -26.84
CA ILE A 335 3.91 11.16 -25.50
C ILE A 335 3.93 12.65 -25.13
N ASP A 336 2.77 13.30 -25.19
CA ASP A 336 2.59 14.71 -24.82
C ASP A 336 2.00 14.89 -23.42
N THR A 337 1.35 13.87 -22.85
CA THR A 337 0.64 13.97 -21.58
C THR A 337 0.97 12.80 -20.67
N VAL A 338 1.24 13.11 -19.41
CA VAL A 338 1.56 12.14 -18.36
C VAL A 338 0.50 12.26 -17.26
N VAL A 339 -0.29 11.20 -17.09
CA VAL A 339 -1.22 11.06 -15.96
C VAL A 339 -0.45 10.41 -14.82
N TRP A 340 -0.42 11.04 -13.65
CA TRP A 340 0.31 10.53 -12.50
C TRP A 340 -0.65 10.15 -11.36
N GLU A 341 -0.87 8.85 -11.19
CA GLU A 341 -1.60 8.26 -10.07
C GLU A 341 -0.82 8.44 -8.77
N PHE A 342 -1.43 9.08 -7.78
CA PHE A 342 -0.76 9.49 -6.55
C PHE A 342 -1.59 9.13 -5.30
N PRO A 343 -1.27 8.02 -4.59
CA PRO A 343 -1.94 7.68 -3.33
C PRO A 343 -1.62 8.68 -2.23
N LEU A 344 -2.64 9.36 -1.70
CA LEU A 344 -2.46 10.43 -0.70
C LEU A 344 -1.77 9.94 0.57
N ARG A 345 -1.90 8.66 0.94
CA ARG A 345 -1.22 8.07 2.10
C ARG A 345 0.32 8.26 2.05
N THR A 346 0.90 8.47 0.87
CA THR A 346 2.32 8.78 0.69
C THR A 346 2.71 10.07 1.43
N LEU A 347 1.78 11.02 1.57
CA LEU A 347 1.99 12.27 2.32
C LEU A 347 2.23 12.02 3.82
N LEU A 348 1.76 10.90 4.35
CA LEU A 348 1.91 10.50 5.75
C LEU A 348 3.14 9.61 5.99
N ALA A 349 3.69 9.04 4.92
CA ALA A 349 4.87 8.19 5.01
C ALA A 349 6.08 9.05 5.42
N HIS A 350 6.59 8.82 6.64
CA HIS A 350 7.79 9.48 7.11
C HIS A 350 8.98 9.13 6.20
N ARG A 351 9.50 10.13 5.49
CA ARG A 351 10.87 10.10 4.97
C ARG A 351 11.66 11.34 5.41
N PRO A 352 12.14 11.41 6.66
CA PRO A 352 13.27 12.26 6.97
C PRO A 352 14.56 11.56 6.51
N GLY A 353 15.22 12.06 5.46
CA GLY A 353 16.67 11.92 5.31
C GLY A 353 17.29 10.72 4.58
N ALA A 354 16.54 9.85 3.89
CA ALA A 354 17.14 8.65 3.26
C ALA A 354 17.86 8.87 1.90
N LEU A 355 17.77 10.06 1.27
CA LEU A 355 18.43 10.34 -0.01
C LEU A 355 19.77 11.08 0.11
N ALA A 356 20.27 11.34 1.33
CA ALA A 356 21.57 11.98 1.54
C ALA A 356 22.73 11.00 1.84
N ARG A 357 22.48 9.70 2.00
CA ARG A 357 23.53 8.69 2.25
C ARG A 357 23.20 7.32 1.66
N SER A 358 23.54 7.13 0.39
CA SER A 358 24.07 5.85 -0.11
C SER A 358 24.54 6.00 -1.57
N ALA A 359 25.56 6.82 -1.78
CA ALA A 359 26.48 6.65 -2.90
C ALA A 359 27.72 5.91 -2.36
N GLN A 360 27.57 4.61 -2.11
CA GLN A 360 28.71 3.66 -2.09
C GLN A 360 28.21 2.29 -2.57
N PRO A 361 28.86 1.69 -3.58
CA PRO A 361 28.55 0.34 -4.02
C PRO A 361 29.15 -0.65 -3.02
N GLY A 362 28.28 -1.31 -2.26
CA GLY A 362 28.67 -2.44 -1.41
C GLY A 362 28.76 -3.70 -2.25
N HIS A 363 29.97 -4.09 -2.65
CA HIS A 363 30.31 -5.45 -3.02
C HIS A 363 29.88 -6.42 -1.92
N PHE A 364 29.10 -7.43 -2.27
CA PHE A 364 29.22 -8.81 -1.80
C PHE A 364 28.72 -9.76 -2.88
#